data_AF-A0AAW7TLF3-F1
#
_entry.id   AF-A0AAW7TLF3-F1
#
_cell.length_a   1.000
_cell.length_b   1.000
_cell.length_c   1.000
_cell.angle_alpha   90.00
_cell.angle_beta   90.00
_cell.angle_gamma   90.00
#
_symmetry.space_group_name_H-M   'P 1'
#
loop_
_entity.id
_entity.type
_entity.pdbx_description
1 polymer ?
#
loop_
_entity_poly.entity_id
_entity_poly.type
_entity_poly.pdbx_seq_one_letter_code
_entity_poly.pdbx_strand_id
1 'polypeptide(L)'
;MLCKTAEHLDLYNKDIDILSEVEQLMEQTSPKCAEEFRDLIDHKILPLLHKVEHPVAAENIFGMCMSHPIAYVRYKLIEVVENWIPYFSAVETIVNLTLDPDDLVSFRAMEVCGKYRIEEAIPNLSKIIGDVTEKLHFPNKPVGLGAQKVLETFLDIFGTKSEEELRMLKH
;
A
#
# COMPACT_ATOMS: atom_id res chain seq x y z
N MET A 1 -34.59 -12.19 -6.31
CA MET A 1 -33.81 -11.26 -5.47
C MET A 1 -33.07 -11.97 -4.33
N LEU A 2 -33.58 -13.09 -3.79
CA LEU A 2 -32.93 -13.88 -2.72
C LEU A 2 -31.63 -14.62 -3.11
N CYS A 3 -31.43 -14.95 -4.39
CA CYS A 3 -30.26 -15.72 -4.86
C CYS A 3 -28.94 -14.93 -4.75
N LYS A 4 -28.96 -13.63 -5.10
CA LYS A 4 -27.75 -12.79 -5.07
C LYS A 4 -27.23 -12.57 -3.64
N THR A 5 -28.12 -12.43 -2.66
CA THR A 5 -27.71 -12.24 -1.26
C THR A 5 -27.10 -13.49 -0.64
N ALA A 6 -27.58 -14.68 -1.03
CA ALA A 6 -26.98 -15.94 -0.60
C ALA A 6 -25.56 -16.11 -1.19
N GLU A 7 -25.39 -15.85 -2.49
CA GLU A 7 -24.08 -15.92 -3.15
C GLU A 7 -23.05 -14.94 -2.54
N HIS A 8 -23.48 -13.71 -2.21
CA HIS A 8 -22.61 -12.75 -1.51
C HIS A 8 -22.21 -13.21 -0.11
N LEU A 9 -23.15 -13.79 0.65
CA LEU A 9 -22.88 -14.30 1.99
C LEU A 9 -21.94 -15.52 1.96
N ASP A 10 -22.14 -16.42 0.99
CA ASP A 10 -21.28 -17.59 0.82
C ASP A 10 -19.85 -17.20 0.44
N LEU A 11 -19.70 -16.21 -0.46
CA LEU A 11 -18.38 -15.68 -0.81
C LEU A 11 -17.71 -15.00 0.38
N TYR A 12 -18.44 -14.18 1.13
CA TYR A 12 -17.93 -13.55 2.35
C TYR A 12 -17.45 -14.61 3.37
N ASN A 13 -18.27 -15.62 3.65
CA ASN A 13 -17.92 -16.65 4.63
C ASN A 13 -16.69 -17.46 4.19
N LYS A 14 -16.61 -17.84 2.91
CA LYS A 14 -15.42 -18.48 2.33
C LYS A 14 -14.16 -17.64 2.55
N ASP A 15 -14.24 -16.34 2.33
CA ASP A 15 -13.09 -15.45 2.49
C ASP A 15 -12.74 -15.19 3.96
N ILE A 16 -13.72 -15.20 4.86
CA ILE A 16 -13.48 -15.18 6.30
C ILE A 16 -12.74 -16.45 6.74
N ASP A 17 -13.11 -17.63 6.21
CA ASP A 17 -12.41 -18.89 6.52
C ASP A 17 -10.93 -18.82 6.10
N ILE A 18 -10.65 -18.22 4.94
CA ILE A 18 -9.28 -17.95 4.47
C ILE A 18 -8.52 -17.04 5.45
N LEU A 19 -9.16 -15.97 5.93
CA LEU A 19 -8.56 -15.03 6.87
C LEU A 19 -8.30 -15.68 8.23
N SER A 20 -9.20 -16.54 8.71
CA SER A 20 -8.99 -17.34 9.92
C SER A 20 -7.83 -18.32 9.78
N GLU A 21 -7.64 -18.93 8.60
CA GLU A 21 -6.47 -19.78 8.33
C GLU A 21 -5.17 -18.95 8.39
N VAL A 22 -5.16 -17.76 7.82
CA VAL A 22 -3.99 -16.86 7.87
C VAL A 22 -3.66 -16.45 9.30
N GLU A 23 -4.66 -16.10 10.11
CA GLU A 23 -4.47 -15.76 11.52
C GLU A 23 -3.84 -16.94 12.29
N GLN A 24 -4.37 -18.15 12.12
CA GLN A 24 -3.79 -19.35 12.74
C GLN A 24 -2.35 -19.61 12.31
N LEU A 25 -2.03 -19.44 11.02
CA LEU A 25 -0.66 -19.59 10.52
C LEU A 25 0.29 -18.57 11.14
N MET A 26 -0.15 -17.33 11.33
CA MET A 26 0.64 -16.27 11.97
C MET A 26 0.86 -16.54 13.46
N GLU A 27 -0.16 -17.03 14.19
CA GLU A 27 -0.07 -17.30 15.63
C GLU A 27 0.75 -18.54 15.97
N GLN A 28 0.58 -19.61 15.21
CA GLN A 28 1.23 -20.90 15.50
C GLN A 28 2.71 -20.90 15.10
N THR A 29 3.11 -19.97 14.24
CA THR A 29 4.48 -19.90 13.78
C THR A 29 5.31 -19.02 14.71
N SER A 30 6.19 -19.65 15.48
CA SER A 30 7.35 -18.98 16.05
C SER A 30 8.54 -19.24 15.11
N PRO A 31 8.75 -18.38 14.09
CA PRO A 31 9.80 -18.62 13.11
C PRO A 31 11.15 -18.63 13.83
N LYS A 32 11.95 -19.68 13.60
CA LYS A 32 13.25 -19.83 14.26
C LYS A 32 14.28 -18.88 13.70
N CYS A 33 14.07 -18.42 12.47
CA CYS A 33 14.90 -17.43 11.80
C CYS A 33 14.07 -16.58 10.81
N ALA A 34 14.68 -15.51 10.31
CA ALA A 34 14.06 -14.61 9.34
C ALA A 34 13.74 -15.29 7.99
N GLU A 35 14.47 -16.33 7.60
CA GLU A 35 14.21 -17.06 6.35
C GLU A 35 12.91 -17.85 6.43
N GLU A 36 12.71 -18.64 7.50
CA GLU A 36 11.45 -19.35 7.75
C GLU A 36 10.25 -18.40 7.82
N PHE A 37 10.43 -17.22 8.43
CA PHE A 37 9.37 -16.22 8.48
C PHE A 37 9.03 -15.68 7.09
N ARG A 38 10.04 -15.34 6.28
CA ARG A 38 9.81 -14.85 4.90
C ARG A 38 9.13 -15.91 4.06
N ASP A 39 9.56 -17.17 4.14
CA ASP A 39 8.94 -18.28 3.42
C ASP A 39 7.48 -18.48 3.82
N LEU A 40 7.15 -18.35 5.12
CA LEU A 40 5.77 -18.39 5.60
C LEU A 40 4.93 -17.28 4.95
N ILE A 41 5.41 -16.03 5.00
CA ILE A 41 4.68 -14.90 4.41
C ILE A 41 4.52 -15.12 2.90
N ASP A 42 5.62 -15.33 2.20
CA ASP A 42 5.69 -15.28 0.74
C ASP A 42 5.03 -16.49 0.06
N HIS A 43 5.16 -17.68 0.66
CA HIS A 43 4.74 -18.93 0.02
C HIS A 43 3.51 -19.57 0.64
N LYS A 44 3.05 -19.11 1.80
CA LYS A 44 1.81 -19.62 2.42
C LYS A 44 0.76 -18.54 2.59
N ILE A 45 1.11 -17.41 3.20
CA ILE A 45 0.13 -16.38 3.56
C ILE A 45 -0.30 -15.56 2.36
N LEU A 46 0.63 -14.98 1.58
CA LEU A 46 0.25 -14.16 0.41
C LEU A 46 -0.60 -14.93 -0.62
N PRO A 47 -0.30 -16.20 -0.97
CA PRO A 47 -1.17 -16.97 -1.85
C PRO A 47 -2.59 -17.19 -1.33
N LEU A 48 -2.79 -17.23 0.00
CA LEU A 48 -4.12 -17.30 0.60
C LEU A 48 -4.83 -15.94 0.48
N LEU A 49 -4.15 -14.86 0.84
CA LEU A 49 -4.72 -13.51 0.81
C LEU A 49 -5.10 -13.06 -0.61
N HIS A 50 -4.38 -13.51 -1.63
CA HIS A 50 -4.73 -13.26 -3.03
C HIS A 50 -6.00 -13.98 -3.51
N LYS A 51 -6.53 -14.94 -2.74
CA LYS A 51 -7.80 -15.64 -3.05
C LYS A 51 -9.04 -14.95 -2.47
N VAL A 52 -8.84 -13.94 -1.63
CA VAL A 52 -9.95 -13.14 -1.08
C VAL A 52 -10.52 -12.28 -2.21
N GLU A 53 -11.84 -12.29 -2.37
CA GLU A 53 -12.58 -11.67 -3.47
C GLU A 53 -13.72 -10.77 -2.97
N HIS A 54 -14.18 -10.96 -1.73
CA HIS A 54 -15.22 -10.18 -1.10
C HIS A 54 -14.65 -8.87 -0.53
N PRO A 55 -15.14 -7.69 -0.96
CA PRO A 55 -14.56 -6.40 -0.55
C PRO A 55 -14.60 -6.17 0.95
N VAL A 56 -15.70 -6.58 1.63
CA VAL A 56 -15.80 -6.45 3.09
C VAL A 56 -14.82 -7.36 3.82
N ALA A 57 -14.51 -8.55 3.27
CA ALA A 57 -13.51 -9.42 3.88
C ALA A 57 -12.10 -8.82 3.68
N ALA A 58 -11.83 -8.26 2.49
CA ALA A 58 -10.57 -7.61 2.16
C ALA A 58 -10.20 -6.43 3.08
N GLU A 59 -11.18 -5.75 3.69
CA GLU A 59 -10.92 -4.71 4.71
C GLU A 59 -10.05 -5.23 5.87
N ASN A 60 -10.13 -6.51 6.22
CA ASN A 60 -9.25 -7.11 7.24
C ASN A 60 -7.79 -7.13 6.78
N ILE A 61 -7.55 -7.39 5.48
CA ILE A 61 -6.22 -7.35 4.87
C ILE A 61 -5.68 -5.92 4.92
N PHE A 62 -6.53 -4.93 4.67
CA PHE A 62 -6.15 -3.51 4.70
C PHE A 62 -5.78 -3.06 6.11
N GLY A 63 -6.59 -3.41 7.10
CA GLY A 63 -6.30 -3.19 8.51
C GLY A 63 -4.98 -3.83 8.94
N MET A 64 -4.72 -5.08 8.53
CA MET A 64 -3.46 -5.76 8.77
C MET A 64 -2.29 -5.05 8.06
N CYS A 65 -2.46 -4.65 6.80
CA CYS A 65 -1.44 -3.93 6.03
C CYS A 65 -1.02 -2.61 6.70
N MET A 66 -1.96 -1.90 7.33
CA MET A 66 -1.68 -0.63 8.03
C MET A 66 -1.04 -0.81 9.41
N SER A 67 -1.39 -1.88 10.13
CA SER A 67 -1.14 -1.94 11.58
C SER A 67 -0.25 -3.10 12.02
N HIS A 68 0.09 -4.04 11.13
CA HIS A 68 0.88 -5.20 11.52
C HIS A 68 2.24 -4.76 12.11
N PRO A 69 2.67 -5.29 13.27
CA PRO A 69 3.86 -4.79 13.97
C PRO A 69 5.16 -4.96 13.18
N ILE A 70 5.21 -5.97 12.31
CA ILE A 70 6.38 -6.27 11.48
C ILE A 70 6.28 -5.52 10.14
N ALA A 71 7.23 -4.62 9.89
CA ALA A 71 7.29 -3.82 8.66
C ALA A 71 7.38 -4.67 7.38
N TYR A 72 8.12 -5.78 7.41
CA TYR A 72 8.17 -6.72 6.28
C TYR A 72 6.78 -7.24 5.89
N VAL A 73 5.91 -7.54 6.85
CA VAL A 73 4.54 -7.97 6.56
C VAL A 73 3.74 -6.84 5.92
N ARG A 74 3.79 -5.62 6.48
CA ARG A 74 3.13 -4.45 5.87
C ARG A 74 3.62 -4.21 4.44
N TYR A 75 4.93 -4.26 4.21
CA TYR A 75 5.56 -4.15 2.90
C TYR A 75 5.01 -5.17 1.90
N LYS A 76 4.95 -6.46 2.27
CA LYS A 76 4.44 -7.51 1.39
C LYS A 76 2.93 -7.41 1.16
N LEU A 77 2.16 -7.00 2.18
CA LEU A 77 0.72 -6.83 2.05
C LEU A 77 0.33 -5.70 1.09
N ILE A 78 1.19 -4.70 0.85
CA ILE A 78 0.96 -3.70 -0.20
C ILE A 78 0.71 -4.37 -1.55
N GLU A 79 1.39 -5.48 -1.87
CA GLU A 79 1.17 -6.24 -3.12
C GLU A 79 -0.26 -6.80 -3.22
N VAL A 80 -0.86 -7.17 -2.08
CA VAL A 80 -2.25 -7.65 -2.03
C VAL A 80 -3.20 -6.48 -2.15
N VAL A 81 -2.99 -5.40 -1.39
CA VAL A 81 -3.84 -4.18 -1.42
C VAL A 81 -3.84 -3.55 -2.80
N GLU A 82 -2.70 -3.56 -3.49
CA GLU A 82 -2.54 -3.02 -4.85
C GLU A 82 -3.54 -3.63 -5.84
N ASN A 83 -3.87 -4.93 -5.72
CA ASN A 83 -4.83 -5.61 -6.59
C ASN A 83 -6.28 -5.13 -6.40
N TRP A 84 -6.55 -4.37 -5.34
CA TRP A 84 -7.88 -3.84 -5.04
C TRP A 84 -8.08 -2.42 -5.55
N ILE A 85 -7.05 -1.73 -6.06
CA ILE A 85 -7.21 -0.41 -6.68
C ILE A 85 -8.16 -0.54 -7.89
N PRO A 86 -9.21 0.31 -8.03
CA PRO A 86 -9.43 1.59 -7.37
C PRO A 86 -10.45 1.56 -6.20
N TYR A 87 -10.63 0.44 -5.51
CA TYR A 87 -11.49 0.37 -4.34
C TYR A 87 -11.06 1.40 -3.29
N PHE A 88 -12.02 2.17 -2.77
CA PHE A 88 -11.76 3.35 -1.94
C PHE A 88 -10.85 3.03 -0.75
N SER A 89 -11.17 1.99 0.02
CA SER A 89 -10.40 1.62 1.22
C SER A 89 -8.98 1.13 0.86
N ALA A 90 -8.79 0.54 -0.32
CA ALA A 90 -7.46 0.14 -0.81
C ALA A 90 -6.62 1.38 -1.16
N VAL A 91 -7.21 2.36 -1.85
CA VAL A 91 -6.56 3.65 -2.16
C VAL A 91 -6.20 4.37 -0.85
N GLU A 92 -7.12 4.49 0.09
CA GLU A 92 -6.89 5.11 1.40
C GLU A 92 -5.76 4.41 2.17
N THR A 93 -5.74 3.07 2.14
CA THR A 93 -4.68 2.27 2.77
C THR A 93 -3.31 2.59 2.18
N ILE A 94 -3.18 2.59 0.84
CA ILE A 94 -1.91 2.92 0.17
C ILE A 94 -1.48 4.37 0.48
N VAL A 95 -2.41 5.33 0.43
CA VAL A 95 -2.15 6.75 0.75
C VAL A 95 -1.64 6.90 2.18
N ASN A 96 -2.24 6.21 3.14
CA ASN A 96 -1.81 6.25 4.54
C ASN A 96 -0.42 5.66 4.72
N LEU A 97 -0.10 4.56 4.02
CA LEU A 97 1.20 3.91 4.08
C LEU A 97 2.34 4.75 3.50
N THR A 98 2.07 5.81 2.72
CA THR A 98 3.11 6.78 2.31
C THR A 98 3.77 7.51 3.49
N LEU A 99 3.16 7.47 4.68
CA LEU A 99 3.68 8.01 5.93
C LEU A 99 4.07 6.91 6.94
N ASP A 100 4.20 5.65 6.49
CA ASP A 100 4.67 4.57 7.35
C ASP A 100 6.06 4.92 7.94
N PRO A 101 6.31 4.65 9.25
CA PRO A 101 7.59 4.96 9.88
C PRO A 101 8.77 4.14 9.32
N ASP A 102 8.51 3.05 8.59
CA ASP A 102 9.53 2.27 7.91
C ASP A 102 9.66 2.68 6.44
N ASP A 103 10.85 3.11 6.05
CA ASP A 103 11.16 3.57 4.68
C ASP A 103 10.86 2.51 3.61
N LEU A 104 11.02 1.21 3.92
CA LEU A 104 10.72 0.14 2.96
C LEU A 104 9.23 0.12 2.62
N VAL A 105 8.38 0.33 3.62
CA VAL A 105 6.93 0.34 3.47
C VAL A 105 6.47 1.63 2.79
N SER A 106 6.95 2.78 3.26
CA SER A 106 6.53 4.07 2.72
C SER A 106 6.98 4.26 1.27
N PHE A 107 8.20 3.85 0.91
CA PHE A 107 8.67 3.92 -0.47
C PHE A 107 7.89 2.96 -1.38
N ARG A 108 7.49 1.79 -0.89
CA ARG A 108 6.66 0.86 -1.66
C ARG A 108 5.27 1.43 -1.90
N ALA A 109 4.66 2.06 -0.90
CA ALA A 109 3.36 2.73 -1.06
C ALA A 109 3.45 3.90 -2.06
N MET A 110 4.53 4.68 -2.01
CA MET A 110 4.81 5.75 -2.98
C MET A 110 4.91 5.23 -4.41
N GLU A 111 5.56 4.08 -4.64
CA GLU A 111 5.61 3.45 -5.97
C GLU A 111 4.22 3.10 -6.50
N VAL A 112 3.34 2.59 -5.63
CA VAL A 112 1.96 2.30 -6.00
C VAL A 112 1.22 3.60 -6.34
N CYS A 113 1.36 4.66 -5.53
CA CYS A 113 0.77 5.97 -5.84
C CYS A 113 1.24 6.52 -7.19
N GLY A 114 2.54 6.45 -7.50
CA GLY A 114 3.08 6.86 -8.79
C GLY A 114 2.52 6.01 -9.95
N LYS A 115 2.56 4.68 -9.81
CA LYS A 115 2.07 3.72 -10.82
C LYS A 115 0.61 3.95 -11.21
N TYR A 116 -0.26 4.20 -10.22
CA TYR A 116 -1.71 4.39 -10.44
C TYR A 116 -2.15 5.85 -10.46
N ARG A 117 -1.21 6.80 -10.36
CA ARG A 117 -1.48 8.25 -10.29
C ARG A 117 -2.49 8.64 -9.21
N ILE A 118 -2.25 8.15 -7.99
CA ILE A 118 -3.11 8.42 -6.82
C ILE A 118 -2.80 9.83 -6.30
N GLU A 119 -3.56 10.82 -6.76
CA GLU A 119 -3.40 12.23 -6.37
C GLU A 119 -3.72 12.48 -4.89
N GLU A 120 -4.53 11.61 -4.27
CA GLU A 120 -4.87 11.65 -2.84
C GLU A 120 -3.62 11.53 -1.94
N ALA A 121 -2.50 11.02 -2.47
CA ALA A 121 -1.23 10.96 -1.75
C ALA A 121 -0.52 12.33 -1.66
N ILE A 122 -0.85 13.31 -2.51
CA ILE A 122 -0.14 14.59 -2.60
C ILE A 122 -0.03 15.31 -1.25
N PRO A 123 -1.10 15.45 -0.44
CA PRO A 123 -1.00 16.11 0.87
C PRO A 123 -0.03 15.42 1.83
N ASN A 124 0.08 14.08 1.78
CA ASN A 124 1.02 13.34 2.62
C ASN A 124 2.46 13.53 2.16
N LEU A 125 2.70 13.42 0.85
CA LEU A 125 4.01 13.61 0.24
C LEU A 125 4.57 15.03 0.48
N SER A 126 3.72 16.06 0.39
CA SER A 126 4.10 17.44 0.70
C SER A 126 4.52 17.65 2.15
N LYS A 127 4.10 16.81 3.11
CA LYS A 127 4.59 16.91 4.50
C LYS A 127 6.06 16.50 4.63
N ILE A 128 6.55 15.64 3.74
CA ILE A 128 7.93 15.12 3.79
C ILE A 128 8.91 16.13 3.23
N ILE A 129 8.57 16.79 2.12
CA ILE A 129 9.49 17.68 1.41
C ILE A 129 9.08 19.16 1.46
N GLY A 130 8.00 19.52 2.15
CA GLY A 130 7.41 20.85 2.09
C GLY A 130 6.58 21.03 0.81
N ASP A 131 6.18 22.28 0.53
CA ASP A 131 5.49 22.55 -0.72
C ASP A 131 6.43 22.25 -1.91
N VAL A 132 5.94 21.39 -2.80
CA VAL A 132 6.64 21.01 -4.04
C VAL A 132 6.96 22.26 -4.85
N THR A 133 6.04 23.23 -4.89
CA THR A 133 6.25 24.51 -5.57
C THR A 133 7.42 25.27 -4.96
N GLU A 134 7.57 25.31 -3.63
CA GLU A 134 8.71 25.97 -2.97
C GLU A 134 10.05 25.27 -3.27
N LYS A 135 10.11 23.93 -3.24
CA LYS A 135 11.32 23.18 -3.64
C LYS A 135 11.66 23.32 -5.11
N LEU A 136 10.65 23.49 -5.96
CA LEU A 136 10.85 23.75 -7.37
C LEU A 136 11.32 25.21 -7.60
N HIS A 137 10.74 26.20 -6.93
CA HIS A 137 11.14 27.61 -7.06
C HIS A 137 12.55 27.90 -6.53
N PHE A 138 12.99 27.17 -5.50
CA PHE A 138 14.36 27.24 -4.96
C PHE A 138 15.05 25.88 -5.12
N PRO A 139 15.65 25.60 -6.31
CA PRO A 139 16.19 24.30 -6.65
C PRO A 139 17.49 24.03 -5.88
N ASN A 140 17.36 23.69 -4.60
CA ASN A 140 18.37 22.92 -3.90
C ASN A 140 18.10 21.45 -4.23
N LYS A 141 19.16 20.68 -4.50
CA LYS A 141 19.02 19.23 -4.74
C LYS A 141 18.15 18.60 -3.64
N PRO A 142 17.22 17.68 -3.96
CA PRO A 142 16.53 16.92 -2.92
C PRO A 142 17.62 16.23 -2.08
N VAL A 143 17.81 16.69 -0.85
CA VAL A 143 18.81 16.13 0.05
C VAL A 143 18.21 14.92 0.76
N GLY A 144 18.83 13.76 0.58
CA GLY A 144 18.39 12.49 1.15
C GLY A 144 17.47 11.67 0.24
N LEU A 145 17.55 10.35 0.39
CA LEU A 145 16.83 9.37 -0.43
C LEU A 145 15.30 9.56 -0.38
N GLY A 146 14.74 9.86 0.80
CA GLY A 146 13.31 10.11 0.95
C GLY A 146 12.83 11.34 0.17
N ALA A 147 13.60 12.43 0.16
CA ALA A 147 13.23 13.62 -0.60
C ALA A 147 13.25 13.39 -2.11
N GLN A 148 14.22 12.59 -2.58
CA GLN A 148 14.30 12.18 -3.98
C GLN A 148 13.12 11.27 -4.36
N LYS A 149 12.81 10.27 -3.52
CA LYS A 149 11.69 9.36 -3.77
C LYS A 149 10.35 10.09 -3.89
N VAL A 150 10.12 11.08 -3.02
CA VAL A 150 8.91 11.90 -3.08
C VAL A 150 8.82 12.71 -4.39
N LEU A 151 9.94 13.29 -4.86
CA LEU A 151 9.96 14.01 -6.12
C LEU A 151 9.67 13.09 -7.31
N GLU A 152 10.31 11.91 -7.36
CA GLU A 152 10.03 10.88 -8.37
C GLU A 152 8.55 10.48 -8.36
N THR A 153 7.98 10.31 -7.17
CA THR A 153 6.57 9.96 -7.01
C THR A 153 5.65 11.06 -7.52
N PHE A 154 5.98 12.34 -7.28
CA PHE A 154 5.21 13.44 -7.88
C PHE A 154 5.27 13.42 -9.39
N LEU A 155 6.46 13.28 -9.98
CA LEU A 155 6.62 13.18 -11.42
C LEU A 155 5.73 12.07 -12.01
N ASP A 156 5.73 10.90 -11.39
CA ASP A 156 4.89 9.76 -11.80
C ASP A 156 3.39 10.05 -11.67
N ILE A 157 2.94 10.63 -10.55
CA ILE A 157 1.53 11.01 -10.33
C ILE A 157 1.06 11.98 -11.41
N PHE A 158 1.83 13.03 -11.68
CA PHE A 158 1.50 14.04 -12.69
C PHE A 158 1.77 13.55 -14.12
N GLY A 159 2.32 12.35 -14.29
CA GLY A 159 2.60 11.76 -15.60
C GLY A 159 3.66 12.54 -16.40
N THR A 160 4.56 13.24 -15.72
CA THR A 160 5.65 14.02 -16.34
C THR A 160 7.00 13.45 -15.95
N LYS A 161 8.02 13.71 -16.78
CA LYS A 161 9.43 13.42 -16.45
C LYS A 161 10.22 14.70 -16.15
N SER A 162 9.55 15.86 -16.22
CA SER A 162 10.17 17.17 -16.11
C SER A 162 9.69 17.86 -14.85
N GLU A 163 10.64 18.25 -14.00
CA GLU A 163 10.37 19.13 -12.86
C GLU A 163 9.78 20.47 -13.32
N GLU A 164 10.12 20.94 -14.53
CA GLU A 164 9.58 22.19 -15.07
C GLU A 164 8.11 22.05 -15.47
N GLU A 165 7.73 20.93 -16.08
CA GLU A 165 6.31 20.63 -16.38
C GLU A 165 5.51 20.46 -15.09
N LEU A 166 6.10 19.80 -14.08
CA LEU A 166 5.49 19.65 -12.76
C LEU A 166 5.18 21.02 -12.10
N ARG A 167 6.04 22.03 -12.29
CA ARG A 167 5.77 23.42 -11.83
C ARG A 167 4.53 23.98 -12.50
N MET A 168 4.42 23.81 -13.81
CA MET A 168 3.31 24.37 -14.59
C MET A 168 1.97 23.70 -14.29
N LEU A 169 1.97 22.41 -13.94
CA LEU A 169 0.76 21.65 -13.62
C LEU A 169 0.18 21.94 -12.23
N LYS A 170 0.97 22.54 -11.33
CA LYS A 170 0.53 22.89 -9.96
C LYS A 170 0.06 24.34 -9.80
N HIS A 171 0.10 25.17 -10.85
CA HIS A 171 -0.42 26.54 -10.90
C HIS A 171 -1.79 26.59 -11.58
#